data_AF-A0A928NIS4-F1
#
_entry.id   AF-A0A928NIS4-F1
#
_cell.length_a   1.000
_cell.length_b   1.000
_cell.length_c   1.000
_cell.angle_alpha   90.00
_cell.angle_beta   90.00
_cell.angle_gamma   90.00
#
_symmetry.space_group_name_H-M   'P 1'
#
loop_
_entity.id
_entity.type
_entity.pdbx_description
1 polymer ?
#
loop_
_entity_poly.entity_id
_entity_poly.type
_entity_poly.pdbx_seq_one_letter_code
_entity_poly.pdbx_strand_id
1 'polypeptide(L)'
;MSYEIVYAREFIKTGDERIIPLVLAGSNNCWSYTFNGRSRRERHWFPFLAKQGENPAFYPEDLMKRVQTYIPSEYQEHFIRNGKWVRDDGFVRFFENGIKRAKRLEELYKELIWQETLEGTVYYYDKKLVPQTIHSVFIRSTSDLDVFLKEVDKLIEENKNIRKLYIGLCFSSNDVLQRDKEAKRDL
;
A
#
# COMPACT_ATOMS: atom_id res chain seq x y z
N MET A 1 16.46 -8.24 -16.78
CA MET A 1 16.12 -7.03 -16.00
C MET A 1 14.80 -7.28 -15.29
N SER A 2 14.79 -7.16 -13.96
CA SER A 2 13.57 -7.23 -13.15
C SER A 2 12.88 -5.87 -13.15
N TYR A 3 11.55 -5.87 -13.14
CA TYR A 3 10.75 -4.65 -12.99
C TYR A 3 9.44 -4.96 -12.30
N GLU A 4 8.86 -3.94 -11.68
CA GLU A 4 7.64 -4.10 -10.89
C GLU A 4 6.40 -3.84 -11.74
N ILE A 5 5.39 -4.68 -11.53
CA ILE A 5 4.09 -4.58 -12.17
C ILE A 5 3.08 -4.15 -11.11
N VAL A 6 2.47 -2.98 -11.31
CA VAL A 6 1.38 -2.48 -10.46
C VAL A 6 0.04 -2.87 -11.07
N TYR A 7 -0.66 -3.79 -10.40
CA TYR A 7 -1.95 -4.34 -10.83
C TYR A 7 -3.12 -3.47 -10.37
N ALA A 8 -3.06 -2.98 -9.14
CA ALA A 8 -4.09 -2.12 -8.56
C ALA A 8 -3.47 -1.15 -7.54
N ARG A 9 -4.29 -0.21 -7.08
CA ARG A 9 -3.95 0.76 -6.05
C ARG A 9 -5.20 1.13 -5.27
N GLU A 10 -5.01 1.44 -4.00
CA GLU A 10 -6.05 1.99 -3.12
C GLU A 10 -5.42 3.06 -2.25
N PHE A 11 -6.01 4.25 -2.20
CA PHE A 11 -5.49 5.34 -1.37
C PHE A 11 -6.45 5.48 -0.19
N ILE A 12 -6.01 5.06 0.98
CA ILE A 12 -6.85 5.04 2.18
C ILE A 12 -6.65 6.34 2.93
N LYS A 13 -7.74 7.01 3.25
CA LYS A 13 -7.76 8.24 4.05
C LYS A 13 -7.97 7.88 5.52
N THR A 14 -7.11 8.40 6.39
CA THR A 14 -7.18 8.22 7.85
C THR A 14 -8.17 9.21 8.47
N GLY A 15 -8.47 9.06 9.77
CA GLY A 15 -9.36 9.98 10.47
C GLY A 15 -8.78 11.39 10.61
N ASP A 16 -7.45 11.51 10.65
CA ASP A 16 -6.67 12.75 10.72
C ASP A 16 -6.24 13.30 9.34
N GLU A 17 -6.93 12.89 8.27
CA GLU A 17 -6.78 13.40 6.90
C GLU A 17 -5.43 13.08 6.21
N ARG A 18 -4.61 12.23 6.81
CA ARG A 18 -3.47 11.59 6.14
C ARG A 18 -3.94 10.53 5.14
N ILE A 19 -3.04 10.13 4.27
CA ILE A 19 -3.27 9.20 3.17
C ILE A 19 -2.22 8.10 3.18
N ILE A 20 -2.68 6.86 3.06
CA ILE A 20 -1.84 5.69 2.84
C ILE A 20 -2.01 5.25 1.38
N PRO A 21 -0.99 5.41 0.53
CA PRO A 21 -1.01 4.89 -0.82
C PRO A 21 -0.70 3.38 -0.80
N LEU A 22 -1.71 2.52 -0.95
CA LEU A 22 -1.50 1.08 -1.13
C LEU A 22 -1.42 0.73 -2.62
N VAL A 23 -0.54 -0.22 -2.93
CA VAL A 23 -0.46 -0.83 -4.26
C VAL A 23 -0.50 -2.34 -4.16
N LEU A 24 -1.18 -2.97 -5.12
CA LEU A 24 -1.04 -4.39 -5.40
C LEU A 24 0.01 -4.51 -6.49
N ALA A 25 1.21 -4.95 -6.13
CA ALA A 25 2.31 -5.06 -7.07
C ALA A 25 3.14 -6.31 -6.81
N GLY A 26 3.98 -6.64 -7.79
CA GLY A 26 4.96 -7.70 -7.66
C GLY A 26 5.93 -7.70 -8.84
N SER A 27 7.06 -8.37 -8.65
CA SER A 27 8.11 -8.39 -9.66
C SER A 27 7.73 -9.27 -10.84
N ASN A 28 8.17 -8.88 -12.03
CA ASN A 28 7.87 -9.58 -13.28
C ASN A 28 8.41 -11.02 -13.34
N ASN A 29 9.42 -11.32 -12.53
CA ASN A 29 10.15 -12.59 -12.49
C ASN A 29 9.77 -13.49 -11.30
N CYS A 30 8.93 -13.03 -10.36
CA CYS A 30 8.45 -13.85 -9.25
C CYS A 30 7.09 -14.48 -9.57
N TRP A 31 6.92 -15.74 -9.19
CA TRP A 31 5.72 -16.52 -9.45
C TRP A 31 5.23 -17.21 -8.18
N SER A 32 3.91 -17.25 -7.99
CA SER A 32 3.25 -17.98 -6.92
C SER A 32 2.19 -18.90 -7.48
N TYR A 33 1.89 -19.97 -6.74
CA TYR A 33 0.80 -20.87 -7.08
C TYR A 33 -0.49 -20.40 -6.40
N THR A 34 -1.55 -20.33 -7.17
CA THR A 34 -2.91 -20.17 -6.62
C THR A 34 -3.31 -21.41 -5.83
N PHE A 35 -4.35 -21.30 -4.99
CA PHE A 35 -4.92 -22.45 -4.27
C PHE A 35 -5.28 -23.62 -5.20
N ASN A 36 -5.67 -23.32 -6.45
CA ASN A 36 -5.98 -24.32 -7.48
C ASN A 36 -4.75 -24.83 -8.25
N GLY A 37 -3.53 -24.58 -7.75
CA GLY A 37 -2.27 -25.04 -8.36
C GLY A 37 -1.87 -24.34 -9.64
N ARG A 38 -2.61 -23.32 -10.12
CA ARG A 38 -2.22 -22.53 -11.30
C ARG A 38 -1.13 -21.54 -10.92
N SER A 39 -0.06 -21.52 -11.70
CA SER A 39 1.01 -20.52 -11.56
C SER A 39 0.53 -19.16 -12.06
N ARG A 40 0.78 -18.12 -11.26
CA ARG A 40 0.57 -16.72 -11.62
C ARG A 40 1.75 -15.89 -11.13
N ARG A 41 1.94 -14.70 -11.68
CA ARG A 41 2.95 -13.77 -11.13
C ARG A 41 2.60 -13.43 -9.68
N GLU A 42 3.60 -13.46 -8.83
CA GLU A 42 3.45 -13.09 -7.44
C GLU A 42 3.03 -11.61 -7.33
N ARG A 43 2.15 -11.32 -6.38
CA ARG A 43 1.71 -9.97 -6.05
C ARG A 43 1.16 -9.94 -4.63
N HIS A 44 1.34 -8.82 -3.97
CA HIS A 44 0.80 -8.57 -2.64
C HIS A 44 0.49 -7.07 -2.50
N TRP A 45 -0.40 -6.76 -1.56
CA TRP A 45 -0.68 -5.38 -1.18
C TRP A 45 0.38 -4.89 -0.20
N PHE A 46 0.84 -3.64 -0.37
CA PHE A 46 1.73 -2.99 0.58
C PHE A 46 1.64 -1.45 0.50
N PRO A 47 2.03 -0.75 1.58
CA PRO A 47 2.21 0.70 1.57
C PRO A 47 3.33 1.11 0.62
N PHE A 48 2.97 1.88 -0.40
CA PHE A 48 3.90 2.40 -1.37
C PHE A 48 4.59 3.65 -0.83
N LEU A 49 5.88 3.83 -1.12
CA LEU A 49 6.73 4.94 -0.64
C LEU A 49 6.94 5.02 0.88
N ALA A 50 6.39 4.11 1.67
CA ALA A 50 6.74 3.97 3.08
C ALA A 50 8.15 3.38 3.21
N LYS A 51 9.03 4.01 4.00
CA LYS A 51 10.36 3.49 4.28
C LYS A 51 10.37 2.72 5.60
N GLN A 52 11.39 1.89 5.78
CA GLN A 52 11.67 1.25 7.07
C GLN A 52 11.79 2.31 8.18
N GLY A 53 11.08 2.08 9.29
CA GLY A 53 11.03 2.98 10.44
C GLY A 53 10.16 4.22 10.25
N GLU A 54 9.29 4.26 9.24
CA GLU A 54 8.35 5.37 9.03
C GLU A 54 6.89 4.89 9.11
N ASN A 55 6.01 5.76 9.58
CA ASN A 55 4.57 5.60 9.49
C ASN A 55 4.14 5.67 8.00
N PRO A 56 3.32 4.73 7.50
CA PRO A 56 2.91 4.72 6.10
C PRO A 56 1.86 5.78 5.73
N ALA A 57 1.31 6.53 6.70
CA ALA A 57 0.33 7.58 6.46
C ALA A 57 0.99 8.96 6.35
N PHE A 58 0.70 9.66 5.24
CA PHE A 58 1.28 10.95 4.90
C PHE A 58 0.21 12.03 4.78
N TYR A 59 0.51 13.27 5.18
CA TYR A 59 -0.30 14.39 4.71
C TYR A 59 -0.17 14.52 3.17
N PRO A 60 -1.25 14.88 2.44
CA PRO A 60 -1.25 14.90 0.97
C PRO A 60 -0.09 15.67 0.35
N GLU A 61 0.24 16.84 0.90
CA GLU A 61 1.33 17.71 0.47
C GLU A 61 2.70 17.06 0.68
N ASP A 62 2.89 16.35 1.79
CA ASP A 62 4.16 15.68 2.10
C ASP A 62 4.33 14.41 1.25
N LEU A 63 3.23 13.71 0.96
CA LEU A 63 3.22 12.63 -0.01
C LEU A 63 3.65 13.13 -1.39
N MET A 64 3.09 14.25 -1.85
CA MET A 64 3.45 14.83 -3.14
C MET A 64 4.90 15.34 -3.17
N LYS A 65 5.39 15.98 -2.10
CA LYS A 65 6.82 16.33 -1.99
C LYS A 65 7.69 15.08 -2.12
N ARG A 66 7.32 13.99 -1.46
CA ARG A 66 8.06 12.72 -1.56
C ARG A 66 8.00 12.14 -2.97
N VAL A 67 6.85 12.16 -3.65
CA VAL A 67 6.73 11.74 -5.05
C VAL A 67 7.70 12.51 -5.95
N GLN A 68 7.84 13.82 -5.76
CA GLN A 68 8.77 14.64 -6.54
C GLN A 68 10.24 14.23 -6.33
N THR A 69 10.62 13.68 -5.17
CA THR A 69 11.99 13.20 -4.95
C THR A 69 12.39 12.00 -5.79
N TYR A 70 11.41 11.29 -6.39
CA TYR A 70 11.64 10.15 -7.27
C TYR A 70 11.70 10.54 -8.74
N ILE A 71 11.48 11.81 -9.08
CA ILE A 71 11.53 12.30 -10.46
C ILE A 71 12.94 12.87 -10.68
N PRO A 72 13.81 12.18 -11.41
CA PRO A 72 15.11 12.73 -11.74
C PRO A 72 14.95 13.85 -12.78
N SER A 73 16.04 14.59 -13.00
CA SER A 73 16.11 15.54 -14.13
C SER A 73 16.14 14.83 -15.49
N GLU A 74 16.48 13.55 -15.50
CA GLU A 74 16.53 12.69 -16.69
C GLU A 74 15.33 11.74 -16.73
N TYR A 75 15.08 11.15 -17.90
CA TYR A 75 13.96 10.24 -18.14
C TYR A 75 14.03 8.98 -17.26
N GLN A 76 12.95 8.67 -16.53
CA GLN A 76 12.86 7.45 -15.71
C GLN A 76 11.58 6.63 -15.97
N GLU A 77 11.74 5.31 -15.97
CA GLU A 77 10.64 4.35 -15.94
C GLU A 77 10.46 3.81 -14.51
N HIS A 78 9.25 3.92 -13.96
CA HIS A 78 8.98 3.60 -12.55
C HIS A 78 8.47 2.17 -12.38
N PHE A 79 7.42 1.81 -13.11
CA PHE A 79 6.80 0.49 -13.08
C PHE A 79 5.92 0.27 -14.31
N ILE A 80 5.53 -0.97 -14.57
CA ILE A 80 4.51 -1.29 -15.58
C ILE A 80 3.13 -1.29 -14.94
N ARG A 81 2.17 -0.61 -15.59
CA ARG A 81 0.75 -0.67 -15.23
C ARG A 81 -0.10 -0.75 -16.50
N ASN A 82 -1.07 -1.66 -16.53
CA ASN A 82 -1.89 -1.92 -17.72
C ASN A 82 -1.07 -2.19 -18.99
N GLY A 83 0.06 -2.91 -18.84
CA GLY A 83 0.95 -3.27 -19.94
C GLY A 83 1.81 -2.12 -20.50
N LYS A 84 1.80 -0.94 -19.88
CA LYS A 84 2.60 0.22 -20.30
C LYS A 84 3.50 0.70 -19.18
N TRP A 85 4.68 1.20 -19.54
CA TRP A 85 5.56 1.88 -18.61
C TRP A 85 4.92 3.18 -18.10
N VAL A 86 4.91 3.32 -16.78
CA VAL A 86 4.59 4.57 -16.11
C VAL A 86 5.89 5.36 -15.97
N ARG A 87 5.92 6.51 -16.62
CA ARG A 87 7.01 7.49 -16.62
C ARG A 87 6.74 8.59 -15.60
N ASP A 88 7.61 9.58 -15.51
CA ASP A 88 7.54 10.65 -14.50
C ASP A 88 6.18 11.36 -14.43
N ASP A 89 5.63 11.81 -15.57
CA ASP A 89 4.33 12.47 -15.63
C ASP A 89 3.19 11.52 -15.20
N GLY A 90 3.26 10.27 -15.64
CA GLY A 90 2.34 9.21 -15.25
C GLY A 90 2.44 8.86 -13.77
N PHE A 91 3.64 8.93 -13.20
CA PHE A 91 3.93 8.66 -11.79
C PHE A 91 3.34 9.76 -10.92
N VAL A 92 3.56 11.04 -11.24
CA VAL A 92 2.91 12.17 -10.56
C VAL A 92 1.39 12.04 -10.63
N ARG A 93 0.83 11.86 -11.84
CA ARG A 93 -0.61 11.70 -12.03
C ARG A 93 -1.18 10.49 -11.32
N PHE A 94 -0.39 9.43 -11.13
CA PHE A 94 -0.81 8.26 -10.36
C PHE A 94 -1.12 8.69 -8.93
N PHE A 95 -0.21 9.41 -8.26
CA PHE A 95 -0.45 9.87 -6.88
C PHE A 95 -1.51 10.95 -6.78
N GLU A 96 -1.49 11.98 -7.65
CA GLU A 96 -2.51 13.05 -7.64
C GLU A 96 -3.94 12.50 -7.76
N ASN A 97 -4.17 11.61 -8.72
CA ASN A 97 -5.48 10.97 -8.89
C ASN A 97 -5.81 10.00 -7.76
N GLY A 98 -4.81 9.48 -7.06
CA GLY A 98 -4.99 8.63 -5.87
C GLY A 98 -5.46 9.46 -4.69
N ILE A 99 -4.74 10.53 -4.40
CA ILE A 99 -5.06 11.50 -3.35
C ILE A 99 -6.48 12.06 -3.55
N LYS A 100 -6.80 12.51 -4.78
CA LYS A 100 -8.14 13.04 -5.10
C LYS A 100 -9.28 12.05 -4.87
N ARG A 101 -8.99 10.74 -4.99
CA ARG A 101 -9.98 9.66 -4.86
C ARG A 101 -9.79 8.86 -3.57
N ALA A 102 -9.00 9.35 -2.63
CA ALA A 102 -8.73 8.66 -1.39
C ALA A 102 -10.01 8.53 -0.58
N LYS A 103 -10.25 7.36 0.00
CA LYS A 103 -11.49 7.04 0.71
C LYS A 103 -11.19 6.54 2.12
N ARG A 104 -12.10 6.84 3.03
CA ARG A 104 -12.12 6.19 4.34
C ARG A 104 -12.51 4.72 4.18
N LEU A 105 -12.17 3.87 5.14
CA LEU A 105 -12.41 2.43 5.03
C LEU A 105 -13.91 2.11 4.89
N GLU A 106 -14.76 2.83 5.60
CA GLU A 106 -16.22 2.65 5.56
C GLU A 106 -16.79 2.97 4.17
N GLU A 107 -16.24 3.96 3.47
CA GLU A 107 -16.64 4.31 2.11
C GLU A 107 -16.13 3.28 1.11
N LEU A 108 -14.86 2.85 1.26
CA LEU A 108 -14.27 1.83 0.43
C LEU A 108 -15.08 0.53 0.50
N TYR A 109 -15.37 0.04 1.70
CA TYR A 109 -16.05 -1.24 1.90
C TYR A 109 -17.49 -1.25 1.38
N LYS A 110 -18.19 -0.10 1.32
CA LYS A 110 -19.51 -0.01 0.68
C LYS A 110 -19.46 -0.24 -0.83
N GLU A 111 -18.31 -0.04 -1.46
CA GLU A 111 -18.15 -0.20 -2.91
C GLU A 111 -17.66 -1.58 -3.29
N LEU A 112 -17.20 -2.40 -2.34
CA LEU A 112 -16.65 -3.71 -2.64
C LEU A 112 -17.77 -4.74 -2.75
N ILE A 113 -17.68 -5.60 -3.76
CA ILE A 113 -18.61 -6.74 -3.94
C ILE A 113 -18.40 -7.76 -2.82
N TRP A 114 -17.15 -7.93 -2.40
CA TRP A 114 -16.75 -8.91 -1.39
C TRP A 114 -16.28 -8.18 -0.15
N GLN A 115 -16.60 -8.75 1.01
CA GLN A 115 -16.07 -8.26 2.26
C GLN A 115 -14.57 -8.51 2.29
N GLU A 116 -13.79 -7.43 2.32
CA GLU A 116 -12.35 -7.47 2.50
C GLU A 116 -12.01 -7.03 3.92
N THR A 117 -10.89 -7.51 4.42
CA THR A 117 -10.32 -7.02 5.68
C THR A 117 -8.93 -6.51 5.40
N LEU A 118 -8.63 -5.32 5.93
CA LEU A 118 -7.28 -4.80 5.94
C LEU A 118 -6.53 -5.40 7.14
N GLU A 119 -5.33 -5.93 6.92
CA GLU A 119 -4.43 -6.39 7.96
C GLU A 119 -3.27 -5.42 8.10
N GLY A 120 -2.97 -5.02 9.34
CA GLY A 120 -1.80 -4.22 9.68
C GLY A 120 -0.79 -5.08 10.42
N THR A 121 0.47 -5.03 10.00
CA THR A 121 1.58 -5.75 10.65
C THR A 121 2.76 -4.83 10.89
N VAL A 122 3.45 -5.03 12.01
CA VAL A 122 4.73 -4.39 12.32
C VAL A 122 5.74 -5.50 12.58
N TYR A 123 6.81 -5.52 11.79
CA TYR A 123 7.80 -6.59 11.84
C TYR A 123 9.21 -6.07 11.61
N TYR A 124 10.21 -6.90 11.87
CA TYR A 124 11.61 -6.62 11.55
C TYR A 124 12.29 -7.89 11.04
N TYR A 125 13.38 -7.75 10.31
CA TYR A 125 14.22 -8.89 9.95
C TYR A 125 15.29 -9.09 11.01
N ASP A 126 15.43 -10.32 11.51
CA ASP A 126 16.52 -10.67 12.41
C ASP A 126 17.87 -10.79 11.64
N LYS A 127 18.94 -11.12 12.37
CA LYS A 127 20.28 -11.30 11.77
C LYS A 127 20.35 -12.42 10.72
N LYS A 128 19.36 -13.32 10.68
CA LYS A 128 19.25 -14.41 9.71
C LYS A 128 18.29 -14.08 8.56
N LEU A 129 17.86 -12.81 8.46
CA LEU A 129 16.88 -12.34 7.47
C LEU A 129 15.53 -13.05 7.57
N VAL A 130 15.16 -13.51 8.76
CA VAL A 130 13.84 -14.07 9.03
C VAL A 130 12.94 -12.97 9.57
N PRO A 131 11.73 -12.75 9.00
CA PRO A 131 10.81 -11.74 9.50
C PRO A 131 10.26 -12.17 10.87
N GLN A 132 10.27 -11.23 11.82
CA GLN A 132 9.76 -11.37 13.17
C GLN A 132 8.67 -10.33 13.40
N THR A 133 7.44 -10.78 13.58
CA THR A 133 6.27 -9.92 13.82
C THR A 133 6.21 -9.49 15.29
N ILE A 134 6.08 -8.19 15.52
CA ILE A 134 5.92 -7.58 16.85
C ILE A 134 4.44 -7.31 17.12
N HIS A 135 3.71 -6.87 16.09
CA HIS A 135 2.30 -6.51 16.20
C HIS A 135 1.57 -6.91 14.91
N SER A 136 0.38 -7.47 15.03
CA SER A 136 -0.52 -7.78 13.91
C SER A 136 -1.96 -7.61 14.36
N VAL A 137 -2.77 -6.93 13.54
CA VAL A 137 -4.17 -6.64 13.82
C VAL A 137 -5.00 -6.65 12.54
N PHE A 138 -6.28 -7.01 12.66
CA PHE A 138 -7.29 -6.78 11.64
C PHE A 138 -7.91 -5.39 11.83
N ILE A 139 -7.95 -4.62 10.75
CA ILE A 139 -8.40 -3.23 10.69
C ILE A 139 -9.74 -3.19 9.95
N ARG A 140 -10.83 -2.91 10.68
CA ARG A 140 -12.20 -2.99 10.14
C ARG A 140 -12.86 -1.63 9.95
N SER A 141 -12.28 -0.58 10.52
CA SER A 141 -12.77 0.79 10.44
C SER A 141 -11.62 1.79 10.36
N THR A 142 -11.92 3.01 9.93
CA THR A 142 -10.95 4.12 9.95
C THR A 142 -10.47 4.41 11.36
N SER A 143 -11.33 4.22 12.37
CA SER A 143 -10.95 4.28 13.79
C SER A 143 -9.87 3.24 14.15
N ASP A 144 -10.07 1.98 13.75
CA ASP A 144 -9.09 0.92 14.01
C ASP A 144 -7.76 1.21 13.32
N LEU A 145 -7.82 1.79 12.12
CA LEU A 145 -6.64 2.21 11.37
C LEU A 145 -5.87 3.28 12.14
N ASP A 146 -6.57 4.32 12.63
CA ASP A 146 -5.92 5.38 13.41
C ASP A 146 -5.28 4.85 14.70
N VAL A 147 -5.92 3.88 15.36
CA VAL A 147 -5.35 3.19 16.54
C VAL A 147 -4.08 2.44 16.15
N PHE A 148 -4.12 1.66 15.06
CA PHE A 148 -2.95 0.95 14.55
C PHE A 148 -1.80 1.91 14.22
N LEU A 149 -2.07 3.03 13.55
CA LEU A 149 -1.03 4.00 13.16
C LEU A 149 -0.40 4.69 14.37
N LYS A 150 -1.17 4.94 15.45
CA LYS A 150 -0.61 5.45 16.72
C LYS A 150 0.30 4.42 17.39
N GLU A 151 -0.06 3.14 17.36
CA GLU A 151 0.80 2.08 17.89
C GLU A 151 2.07 1.92 17.04
N VAL A 152 1.97 2.08 15.71
CA VAL A 152 3.13 2.13 14.82
C VAL A 152 4.11 3.23 15.24
N ASP A 153 3.64 4.47 15.46
CA ASP A 153 4.51 5.57 15.87
C ASP A 153 5.23 5.28 17.20
N LYS A 154 4.49 4.74 18.17
CA LYS A 154 5.05 4.31 19.46
C LYS A 154 6.11 3.22 19.30
N LEU A 155 5.80 2.17 18.53
CA LEU A 155 6.73 1.05 18.32
C LEU A 155 8.00 1.49 17.58
N ILE A 156 7.88 2.40 16.61
CA ILE A 156 9.02 2.99 15.90
C ILE A 156 9.93 3.72 16.91
N GLU A 157 9.36 4.58 17.74
CA GLU A 157 10.12 5.36 18.74
C GLU A 157 10.82 4.45 19.76
N GLU A 158 10.14 3.43 20.27
CA GLU A 158 10.70 2.44 21.20
C GLU A 158 11.85 1.62 20.59
N ASN A 159 11.82 1.41 19.26
CA ASN A 159 12.80 0.57 18.56
C ASN A 159 13.87 1.36 17.78
N LYS A 160 13.80 2.69 17.70
CA LYS A 160 14.65 3.51 16.80
C LYS A 160 16.15 3.29 16.94
N ASN A 161 16.62 2.98 18.15
CA ASN A 161 18.03 2.73 18.48
C ASN A 161 18.39 1.23 18.51
N ILE A 162 17.41 0.36 18.31
CA ILE A 162 17.55 -1.10 18.43
C ILE A 162 17.51 -1.73 17.04
N ARG A 163 16.48 -1.41 16.25
CA ARG A 163 16.20 -2.04 14.96
C ARG A 163 15.30 -1.17 14.10
N LYS A 164 15.35 -1.38 12.79
CA LYS A 164 14.42 -0.75 11.86
C LYS A 164 13.18 -1.63 11.70
N LEU A 165 12.01 -1.04 11.88
CA LEU A 165 10.73 -1.70 11.72
C LEU A 165 10.20 -1.54 10.30
N TYR A 166 9.46 -2.54 9.84
CA TYR A 166 8.72 -2.54 8.59
C TYR A 166 7.24 -2.60 8.92
N ILE A 167 6.46 -1.80 8.20
CA ILE A 167 5.02 -1.69 8.40
C ILE A 167 4.36 -2.33 7.18
N GLY A 168 3.73 -3.48 7.39
CA GLY A 168 2.89 -4.12 6.40
C GLY A 168 1.46 -3.65 6.54
N LEU A 169 0.81 -3.38 5.41
CA LEU A 169 -0.61 -3.11 5.35
C LEU A 169 -1.14 -3.74 4.07
N CYS A 170 -2.01 -4.73 4.19
CA CYS A 170 -2.49 -5.51 3.05
C CYS A 170 -3.96 -5.87 3.19
N PHE A 171 -4.67 -5.96 2.06
CA PHE A 171 -5.99 -6.59 2.06
C PHE A 171 -5.83 -8.11 2.10
N SER A 172 -6.81 -8.79 2.69
CA SER A 172 -6.91 -10.25 2.73
C SER A 172 -6.78 -10.91 1.34
N SER A 173 -7.27 -10.24 0.29
CA SER A 173 -7.12 -10.73 -1.08
C SER A 173 -5.79 -10.32 -1.72
N ASN A 174 -5.15 -11.28 -2.40
CA ASN A 174 -3.97 -11.04 -3.26
C ASN A 174 -4.39 -10.70 -4.70
N ASP A 175 -5.55 -10.07 -4.85
CA ASP A 175 -6.22 -9.79 -6.11
C ASP A 175 -6.75 -8.35 -6.13
N VAL A 176 -7.11 -7.89 -7.34
CA VAL A 176 -7.69 -6.56 -7.51
C VAL A 176 -9.04 -6.51 -6.80
N LEU A 177 -9.24 -5.50 -5.96
CA LEU A 177 -10.51 -5.30 -5.26
C LEU A 177 -11.64 -5.12 -6.27
N GLN A 178 -12.64 -6.01 -6.21
CA GLN A 178 -13.79 -5.97 -7.10
C GLN A 178 -14.83 -5.01 -6.55
N ARG A 179 -15.20 -4.02 -7.36
CA ARG A 179 -16.19 -2.99 -6.98
C ARG A 179 -17.54 -3.22 -7.64
N ASP A 180 -18.61 -2.97 -6.90
CA ASP A 180 -19.96 -2.97 -7.45
C ASP A 180 -20.08 -1.83 -8.49
N LYS A 181 -20.63 -2.17 -9.66
CA LYS A 181 -20.80 -1.23 -10.77
C LYS A 181 -21.94 -0.24 -10.50
N GLU A 182 -22.90 -0.58 -9.65
CA GLU A 182 -24.04 0.29 -9.33
C GLU A 182 -23.65 1.39 -8.33
N ALA A 183 -22.80 1.09 -7.36
CA ALA A 183 -22.26 2.06 -6.40
C ALA A 183 -21.45 3.22 -7.05
N LYS A 184 -21.06 3.08 -8.33
CA LYS A 184 -20.39 4.14 -9.09
C LYS A 184 -21.33 5.20 -9.68
N ARG A 185 -22.65 4.97 -9.68
CA ARG A 185 -23.62 5.89 -10.30
C ARG A 185 -24.13 6.99 -9.37
N ASP A 186 -23.95 6.83 -8.06
CA ASP A 186 -24.45 7.73 -7.03
C ASP A 186 -23.37 8.70 -6.46
N LEU A 187 -22.25 8.87 -7.18
CA LEU A 187 -21.14 9.78 -6.89
C LEU A 187 -20.81 10.64 -8.12
#